data_AF-A0A976PHE1-F1
#
_entry.id   AF-A0A976PHE1-F1
#
_cell.length_a   1.000
_cell.length_b   1.000
_cell.length_c   1.000
_cell.angle_alpha   90.00
_cell.angle_beta   90.00
_cell.angle_gamma   90.00
#
_symmetry.space_group_name_H-M   'P 1'
#
loop_
_entity.id
_entity.type
_entity.pdbx_description
1 polymer ?
#
loop_
_entity_poly.entity_id
_entity_poly.type
_entity_poly.pdbx_seq_one_letter_code
_entity_poly.pdbx_strand_id
1 'polypeptide(L)'
;MKKIYLTRALSFFLPVLIFLHTDVKAKTSSFDDVVLKNKRIMYYTPHILNPKYFGFEFGFVTDKKIESWNFPYNAFAKILLAEDFYKYDPNLRAGALGFKLGLMIPTQPWIPISLELAIGYAKTSLQKDPWLGEDEDRLQNKDLFMAEGGLVWIYNQKLLFRLNYQYNNVDYFVRKVFFSIGSNF
;
A
#
# COMPACT_ATOMS: atom_id res chain seq x y z
N MET A 1 1.04 -30.41 20.16
CA MET A 1 1.88 -29.27 20.59
C MET A 1 1.55 -28.04 19.74
N LYS A 2 0.64 -27.16 20.20
CA LYS A 2 0.22 -25.93 19.49
C LYS A 2 -0.18 -24.85 20.51
N LYS A 3 0.77 -24.22 21.21
CA LYS A 3 0.45 -23.13 22.17
C LYS A 3 1.52 -22.03 22.31
N ILE A 4 2.55 -21.96 21.46
CA ILE A 4 3.72 -21.06 21.70
C ILE A 4 3.76 -19.82 20.77
N TYR A 5 2.91 -19.73 19.74
CA TYR A 5 3.01 -18.61 18.77
C TYR A 5 2.17 -17.37 19.10
N LEU A 6 1.24 -17.43 20.07
CA LEU A 6 0.35 -16.30 20.39
C LEU A 6 1.03 -15.21 21.24
N THR A 7 2.06 -15.57 22.01
CA THR A 7 2.72 -14.68 22.98
C THR A 7 3.70 -13.69 22.34
N ARG A 8 4.19 -13.96 21.12
CA ARG A 8 5.11 -13.05 20.41
C ARG A 8 4.40 -11.96 19.59
N ALA A 9 3.14 -12.15 19.23
CA ALA A 9 2.37 -11.12 18.55
C ALA A 9 1.95 -10.01 19.51
N LEU A 10 1.50 -10.35 20.73
CA LEU A 10 1.06 -9.37 21.73
C LEU A 10 2.19 -8.47 22.26
N SER A 11 3.44 -8.95 22.28
CA SER A 11 4.60 -8.19 22.76
C SER A 11 5.06 -7.11 21.78
N PHE A 12 4.65 -7.17 20.50
CA PHE A 12 4.95 -6.13 19.50
C PHE A 12 3.91 -5.00 19.48
N PHE A 13 2.66 -5.27 19.88
CA PHE A 13 1.60 -4.25 19.91
C PHE A 13 1.60 -3.38 21.17
N LEU A 14 2.15 -3.89 22.29
CA LEU A 14 2.17 -3.18 23.56
C LEU A 14 3.00 -1.87 23.56
N PRO A 15 4.19 -1.78 22.93
CA PRO A 15 4.92 -0.51 22.85
C PRO A 15 4.26 0.52 21.91
N VAL A 16 3.45 0.08 20.93
CA VAL A 16 2.66 0.99 20.06
C VAL A 16 1.51 1.64 20.84
N LEU A 17 0.89 0.89 21.76
CA LEU A 17 -0.14 1.42 22.68
C LEU A 17 0.42 2.36 23.74
N ILE A 18 1.66 2.15 24.19
CA ILE A 18 2.31 3.02 25.18
C ILE A 18 2.80 4.35 24.54
N PHE A 19 3.17 4.33 23.25
CA PHE A 19 3.47 5.58 22.50
C PHE A 19 2.23 6.45 22.26
N LEU A 20 1.01 5.92 22.43
CA LEU A 20 -0.25 6.67 22.32
C LEU A 20 -0.65 7.40 23.63
N HIS A 21 0.14 7.28 24.70
CA HIS A 21 -0.14 7.91 26.01
C HIS A 21 0.77 9.09 26.35
N THR A 22 1.64 9.54 25.43
CA THR A 22 2.31 10.84 25.61
C THR A 22 1.30 11.95 25.35
N ASP A 23 1.20 12.92 26.27
CA ASP A 23 0.35 14.11 26.25
C ASP A 23 0.36 14.89 24.92
N VAL A 24 -0.34 14.36 23.92
CA VAL A 24 -0.74 15.13 22.76
C VAL A 24 -1.88 16.00 23.27
N LYS A 25 -1.55 17.24 23.65
CA LYS A 25 -2.55 18.30 23.81
C LYS A 25 -3.50 18.16 22.64
N ALA A 26 -4.77 17.84 22.92
CA ALA A 26 -5.81 17.71 21.92
C ALA A 26 -5.94 19.07 21.23
N LYS A 27 -5.15 19.26 20.18
CA LYS A 27 -5.41 20.27 19.17
C LYS A 27 -6.83 19.92 18.72
N THR A 28 -7.71 20.91 18.66
CA THR A 28 -9.02 20.78 18.03
C THR A 28 -8.79 20.44 16.56
N SER A 29 -8.52 19.17 16.30
CA SER A 29 -8.12 18.64 15.01
C SER A 29 -9.38 18.44 14.21
N SER A 30 -9.47 19.16 13.10
CA SER A 30 -10.48 18.89 12.09
C SER A 30 -9.99 17.76 11.19
N PHE A 31 -10.91 17.06 10.51
CA PHE A 31 -10.54 16.06 9.51
C PHE A 31 -9.65 16.63 8.39
N ASP A 32 -9.56 17.95 8.24
CA ASP A 32 -8.68 18.63 7.29
C ASP A 32 -7.20 18.31 7.49
N ASP A 33 -6.80 17.87 8.70
CA ASP A 33 -5.43 17.46 9.02
C ASP A 33 -5.13 16.01 8.57
N VAL A 34 -6.16 15.23 8.22
CA VAL A 34 -6.06 13.81 7.80
C VAL A 34 -6.45 13.61 6.34
N VAL A 35 -7.26 14.50 5.77
CA VAL A 35 -7.66 14.46 4.36
C VAL A 35 -6.60 15.15 3.51
N LEU A 36 -6.13 14.46 2.46
CA LEU A 36 -5.14 15.00 1.53
C LEU A 36 -5.75 16.10 0.67
N LYS A 37 -5.11 17.28 0.68
CA LYS A 37 -5.54 18.47 -0.07
C LYS A 37 -4.93 18.57 -1.47
N ASN A 38 -3.71 18.07 -1.66
CA ASN A 38 -3.07 18.04 -2.97
C ASN A 38 -3.64 16.92 -3.82
N LYS A 39 -3.60 17.09 -5.13
CA LYS A 39 -4.27 16.17 -6.07
C LYS A 39 -3.36 15.07 -6.59
N ARG A 40 -2.05 15.06 -6.31
CA ARG A 40 -1.14 14.02 -6.80
C ARG A 40 -0.50 13.28 -5.65
N ILE A 41 -0.41 11.97 -5.82
CA ILE A 41 0.20 11.06 -4.85
C ILE A 41 1.18 10.15 -5.56
N MET A 42 2.27 9.84 -4.86
CA MET A 42 3.26 8.89 -5.31
C MET A 42 3.61 7.97 -4.15
N TYR A 43 3.77 6.68 -4.42
CA TYR A 43 4.27 5.70 -3.46
C TYR A 43 5.42 4.90 -4.07
N TYR A 44 6.39 4.62 -3.23
CA TYR A 44 7.52 3.76 -3.50
C TYR A 44 7.60 2.67 -2.44
N THR A 45 7.81 1.43 -2.85
CA THR A 45 8.00 0.27 -1.98
C THR A 45 9.51 -0.02 -1.92
N PRO A 46 10.24 0.53 -0.93
CA PRO A 46 11.69 0.46 -0.91
C PRO A 46 12.18 -0.95 -0.62
N HIS A 47 13.23 -1.38 -1.34
CA HIS A 47 13.85 -2.70 -1.17
C HIS A 47 14.37 -2.95 0.25
N ILE A 48 14.82 -1.91 0.96
CA ILE A 48 15.30 -2.02 2.35
C ILE A 48 14.19 -2.55 3.28
N LEU A 49 12.94 -2.16 3.04
CA LEU A 49 11.78 -2.65 3.80
C LEU A 49 11.10 -3.87 3.15
N ASN A 50 11.34 -4.08 1.85
CA ASN A 50 10.67 -5.07 1.01
C ASN A 50 11.70 -5.76 0.10
N PRO A 51 12.59 -6.61 0.63
CA PRO A 51 13.77 -7.10 -0.10
C PRO A 51 13.43 -7.93 -1.35
N LYS A 52 12.22 -8.45 -1.45
CA LYS A 52 11.76 -9.32 -2.55
C LYS A 52 10.79 -8.63 -3.51
N TYR A 53 10.59 -7.32 -3.38
CA TYR A 53 9.57 -6.63 -4.16
C TYR A 53 10.04 -5.22 -4.51
N PHE A 54 9.72 -4.80 -5.73
CA PHE A 54 9.74 -3.40 -6.12
C PHE A 54 8.30 -2.96 -6.39
N GLY A 55 7.99 -1.72 -6.08
CA GLY A 55 6.69 -1.14 -6.36
C GLY A 55 6.81 0.36 -6.50
N PHE A 56 6.23 0.88 -7.57
CA PHE A 56 6.06 2.30 -7.80
C PHE A 56 4.60 2.54 -8.18
N GLU A 57 3.97 3.48 -7.49
CA GLU A 57 2.62 3.92 -7.80
C GLU A 57 2.62 5.44 -7.95
N PHE A 58 1.95 5.93 -8.97
CA PHE A 58 1.75 7.37 -9.18
C PHE A 58 0.31 7.61 -9.58
N GLY A 59 -0.31 8.63 -9.02
CA GLY A 59 -1.71 8.87 -9.30
C GLY A 59 -2.25 10.18 -8.77
N PHE A 60 -3.57 10.24 -8.80
CA PHE A 60 -4.33 11.40 -8.40
C PHE A 60 -5.27 11.06 -7.25
N VAL A 61 -5.52 12.04 -6.40
CA VAL A 61 -6.46 11.96 -5.30
C VAL A 61 -7.43 13.14 -5.37
N THR A 62 -8.68 12.92 -4.98
CA THR A 62 -9.70 13.96 -4.83
C THR A 62 -10.30 13.86 -3.45
N ASP A 63 -10.47 15.00 -2.81
CA ASP A 63 -11.30 15.12 -1.60
C ASP A 63 -12.78 14.97 -1.99
N LYS A 64 -13.50 14.21 -1.19
CA LYS A 64 -14.92 13.90 -1.32
C LYS A 64 -15.53 13.82 0.06
N LYS A 65 -16.86 13.92 0.10
CA LYS A 65 -17.61 13.97 1.34
C LYS A 65 -18.89 13.18 1.21
N ILE A 66 -19.18 12.37 2.23
CA ILE A 66 -20.47 11.72 2.37
C ILE A 66 -21.42 12.74 3.00
N GLU A 67 -22.34 13.27 2.19
CA GLU A 67 -23.21 14.39 2.58
C GLU A 67 -24.03 14.10 3.84
N SER A 68 -24.58 12.88 3.95
CA SER A 68 -25.45 12.48 5.06
C SER A 68 -24.78 12.56 6.43
N TRP A 69 -23.47 12.34 6.51
CA TRP A 69 -22.73 12.25 7.78
C TRP A 69 -21.62 13.28 7.89
N ASN A 70 -21.55 14.22 6.94
CA ASN A 70 -20.51 15.23 6.89
C ASN A 70 -19.09 14.63 6.92
N PHE A 71 -18.92 13.39 6.44
CA PHE A 71 -17.71 12.59 6.62
C PHE A 71 -16.80 12.68 5.40
N PRO A 72 -15.59 13.28 5.51
CA PRO A 72 -14.70 13.44 4.38
C PRO A 72 -13.86 12.18 4.12
N TYR A 73 -13.47 11.98 2.86
CA TYR A 73 -12.61 10.89 2.43
C TYR A 73 -11.88 11.27 1.14
N ASN A 74 -10.79 10.57 0.86
CA ASN A 74 -10.05 10.76 -0.38
C ASN A 74 -10.35 9.61 -1.34
N ALA A 75 -10.87 9.89 -2.53
CA ALA A 75 -10.90 8.91 -3.61
C ALA A 75 -9.64 9.05 -4.47
N PHE A 76 -9.09 7.95 -4.98
CA PHE A 76 -7.88 7.99 -5.78
C PHE A 76 -7.92 7.07 -7.01
N ALA A 77 -7.05 7.41 -7.96
CA ALA A 77 -6.69 6.59 -9.10
C ALA A 77 -5.17 6.61 -9.28
N LYS A 78 -4.54 5.43 -9.36
CA LYS A 78 -3.08 5.27 -9.44
C LYS A 78 -2.71 4.36 -10.59
N ILE A 79 -1.62 4.67 -11.29
CA ILE A 79 -0.87 3.74 -12.12
C ILE A 79 0.02 2.90 -11.18
N LEU A 80 0.21 1.63 -11.51
CA LEU A 80 1.05 0.68 -10.78
C LEU A 80 2.13 0.13 -11.71
N LEU A 81 3.38 0.20 -11.26
CA LEU A 81 4.49 -0.61 -11.75
C LEU A 81 4.99 -1.47 -10.58
N ALA A 82 5.04 -2.78 -10.75
CA ALA A 82 5.53 -3.67 -9.69
C ALA A 82 6.42 -4.78 -10.24
N GLU A 83 7.39 -5.18 -9.42
CA GLU A 83 8.22 -6.36 -9.65
C GLU A 83 8.17 -7.25 -8.41
N ASP A 84 8.08 -8.56 -8.62
CA ASP A 84 8.13 -9.57 -7.56
C ASP A 84 9.21 -10.61 -7.88
N PHE A 85 10.06 -10.90 -6.89
CA PHE A 85 11.11 -11.91 -7.00
C PHE A 85 10.50 -13.28 -6.74
N TYR A 86 10.53 -14.17 -7.73
CA TYR A 86 9.87 -15.47 -7.62
C TYR A 86 10.58 -16.35 -6.59
N LYS A 87 9.79 -16.97 -5.69
CA LYS A 87 10.32 -17.68 -4.51
C LYS A 87 11.15 -18.93 -4.83
N TYR A 88 10.95 -19.55 -5.99
CA TYR A 88 11.50 -20.87 -6.29
C TYR A 88 12.67 -20.85 -7.27
N ASP A 89 12.92 -19.73 -7.95
CA ASP A 89 14.05 -19.59 -8.87
C ASP A 89 14.52 -18.12 -8.88
N PRO A 90 15.76 -17.82 -8.44
CA PRO A 90 16.32 -16.47 -8.48
C PRO A 90 16.43 -15.90 -9.90
N ASN A 91 16.34 -16.75 -10.93
CA ASN A 91 16.38 -16.34 -12.33
C ASN A 91 15.00 -15.94 -12.87
N LEU A 92 13.93 -16.08 -12.08
CA LEU A 92 12.57 -15.72 -12.49
C LEU A 92 12.10 -14.44 -11.82
N ARG A 93 11.66 -13.49 -12.64
CA ARG A 93 11.09 -12.22 -12.18
C ARG A 93 9.73 -12.00 -12.80
N ALA A 94 8.81 -11.49 -11.98
CA ALA A 94 7.48 -11.13 -12.43
C ALA A 94 7.34 -9.61 -12.48
N GLY A 95 6.94 -9.07 -13.63
CA GLY A 95 6.62 -7.66 -13.82
C GLY A 95 5.11 -7.44 -13.92
N ALA A 96 4.62 -6.31 -13.42
CA ALA A 96 3.23 -5.88 -13.54
C ALA A 96 3.15 -4.40 -13.92
N LEU A 97 2.32 -4.08 -14.91
CA LEU A 97 1.94 -2.71 -15.25
C LEU A 97 0.42 -2.60 -15.28
N GLY A 98 -0.13 -1.62 -14.57
CA GLY A 98 -1.58 -1.50 -14.45
C GLY A 98 -2.04 -0.27 -13.71
N PHE A 99 -3.21 -0.37 -13.10
CA PHE A 99 -3.82 0.70 -12.34
C PHE A 99 -4.56 0.19 -11.11
N LYS A 100 -4.81 1.11 -10.17
CA LYS A 100 -5.58 0.91 -8.95
C LYS A 100 -6.55 2.06 -8.76
N LEU A 101 -7.76 1.75 -8.30
CA LEU A 101 -8.75 2.72 -7.87
C LEU A 101 -9.11 2.41 -6.42
N GLY A 102 -9.43 3.42 -5.63
CA GLY A 102 -9.77 3.17 -4.24
C GLY A 102 -10.08 4.42 -3.44
N LEU A 103 -10.21 4.19 -2.13
CA LEU A 103 -10.59 5.19 -1.14
C LEU A 103 -9.59 5.17 0.02
N MET A 104 -9.28 6.35 0.56
CA MET A 104 -8.58 6.57 1.82
C MET A 104 -9.56 7.23 2.79
N ILE A 105 -9.91 6.51 3.84
CA ILE A 105 -10.96 6.86 4.80
C ILE A 105 -10.28 7.25 6.12
N PRO A 106 -10.35 8.51 6.55
CA PRO A 106 -9.80 8.94 7.85
C PRO A 106 -10.37 8.08 8.98
N THR A 107 -9.51 7.54 9.84
CA THR A 107 -9.99 6.69 10.96
C THR A 107 -10.57 7.54 12.10
N GLN A 108 -9.87 8.61 12.48
CA GLN A 108 -10.24 9.55 13.53
C GLN A 108 -9.68 10.94 13.19
N PRO A 109 -10.32 12.05 13.59
CA PRO A 109 -9.87 13.38 13.21
C PRO A 109 -8.56 13.82 13.89
N TRP A 110 -8.23 13.26 15.05
CA TRP A 110 -6.98 13.57 15.80
C TRP A 110 -5.83 12.60 15.53
N ILE A 111 -6.09 11.48 14.85
CA ILE A 111 -5.07 10.51 14.48
C ILE A 111 -4.85 10.64 12.97
N PRO A 112 -3.64 10.99 12.50
CA PRO A 112 -3.37 11.16 11.08
C PRO A 112 -3.19 9.81 10.37
N ILE A 113 -4.12 8.87 10.59
CA ILE A 113 -4.16 7.54 10.00
C ILE A 113 -5.46 7.41 9.21
N SER A 114 -5.34 6.97 7.97
CA SER A 114 -6.46 6.59 7.11
C SER A 114 -6.43 5.10 6.78
N LEU A 115 -7.60 4.50 6.64
CA LEU A 115 -7.79 3.18 6.07
C LEU A 115 -7.80 3.31 4.53
N GLU A 116 -6.88 2.64 3.84
CA GLU A 116 -6.87 2.51 2.38
C GLU A 116 -7.60 1.23 1.98
N LEU A 117 -8.58 1.35 1.07
CA LEU A 117 -9.23 0.24 0.39
C LEU A 117 -9.09 0.45 -1.11
N ALA A 118 -8.57 -0.55 -1.83
CA ALA A 118 -8.33 -0.44 -3.25
C ALA A 118 -8.67 -1.72 -4.01
N ILE A 119 -9.03 -1.55 -5.28
CA ILE A 119 -9.06 -2.61 -6.27
C ILE A 119 -8.14 -2.23 -7.44
N GLY A 120 -7.62 -3.21 -8.15
CA GLY A 120 -6.71 -2.94 -9.26
C GLY A 120 -6.69 -4.02 -10.31
N TYR A 121 -6.19 -3.63 -11.47
CA TYR A 121 -5.96 -4.47 -12.62
C TYR A 121 -4.56 -4.20 -13.17
N ALA A 122 -3.83 -5.25 -13.54
CA ALA A 122 -2.56 -5.12 -14.22
C ALA A 122 -2.36 -6.25 -15.24
N LYS A 123 -1.62 -5.93 -16.31
CA LYS A 123 -1.01 -6.94 -17.17
C LYS A 123 0.28 -7.40 -16.52
N THR A 124 0.49 -8.71 -16.49
CA THR A 124 1.67 -9.31 -15.85
C THR A 124 2.41 -10.23 -16.79
N SER A 125 3.73 -10.29 -16.60
CA SER A 125 4.62 -11.19 -17.32
C SER A 125 5.61 -11.82 -16.35
N LEU A 126 5.75 -13.14 -16.42
CA LEU A 126 6.79 -13.91 -15.75
C LEU A 126 7.88 -14.21 -16.76
N GLN A 127 9.09 -13.73 -16.50
CA GLN A 127 10.24 -13.83 -17.41
C GLN A 127 11.43 -14.45 -16.72
N LYS A 128 12.25 -15.14 -17.51
CA LYS A 128 13.60 -15.54 -17.13
C LYS A 128 14.53 -14.36 -17.44
N ASP A 129 15.12 -13.77 -16.40
CA ASP A 129 16.05 -12.63 -16.43
C ASP A 129 15.62 -11.39 -17.28
N PRO A 130 14.83 -10.45 -16.73
CA PRO A 130 14.14 -9.40 -17.50
C PRO A 130 15.03 -8.23 -17.96
N TRP A 131 16.33 -8.23 -17.65
CA TRP A 131 17.22 -7.11 -17.99
C TRP A 131 17.85 -7.23 -19.39
N LEU A 132 17.91 -8.45 -19.96
CA LEU A 132 18.63 -8.72 -21.22
C LEU A 132 17.97 -9.76 -22.16
N GLY A 133 16.84 -10.37 -21.78
CA GLY A 133 16.17 -11.38 -22.60
C GLY A 133 15.31 -10.77 -23.72
N GLU A 134 15.43 -11.32 -24.93
CA GLU A 134 14.43 -11.13 -25.98
C GLU A 134 13.09 -11.77 -25.54
N ASP A 135 12.00 -11.51 -26.27
CA ASP A 135 10.64 -11.99 -25.95
C ASP A 135 10.52 -13.53 -25.76
N GLU A 136 11.55 -14.28 -26.14
CA GLU A 136 11.66 -15.74 -26.05
C GLU A 136 11.80 -16.29 -24.62
N ASP A 137 12.16 -15.46 -23.62
CA ASP A 137 12.29 -15.87 -22.21
C ASP A 137 11.00 -15.68 -21.37
N ARG A 138 9.87 -15.40 -22.03
CA ARG A 138 8.55 -15.25 -21.39
C ARG A 138 7.90 -16.60 -21.09
N LEU A 139 7.72 -16.91 -19.81
CA LEU A 139 7.08 -18.16 -19.38
C LEU A 139 5.56 -18.06 -19.32
N GLN A 140 5.02 -16.97 -18.76
CA GLN A 140 3.58 -16.81 -18.56
C GLN A 140 3.16 -15.35 -18.60
N ASN A 141 2.02 -15.07 -19.22
CA ASN A 141 1.33 -13.79 -19.12
C ASN A 141 -0.05 -14.03 -18.51
N LYS A 142 -0.42 -13.23 -17.52
CA LYS A 142 -1.74 -13.29 -16.88
C LYS A 142 -2.29 -11.90 -16.64
N ASP A 143 -3.60 -11.85 -16.49
CA ASP A 143 -4.31 -10.68 -15.99
C ASP A 143 -4.37 -10.76 -14.46
N LEU A 144 -3.78 -9.75 -13.82
CA LEU A 144 -3.71 -9.62 -12.37
C LEU A 144 -4.86 -8.74 -11.89
N PHE A 145 -5.81 -9.35 -11.19
CA PHE A 145 -6.83 -8.65 -10.43
C PHE A 145 -6.39 -8.60 -8.97
N MET A 146 -6.50 -7.42 -8.37
CA MET A 146 -6.00 -7.16 -7.02
C MET A 146 -7.10 -6.51 -6.17
N ALA A 147 -7.12 -6.89 -4.91
CA ALA A 147 -7.82 -6.17 -3.85
C ALA A 147 -6.82 -5.86 -2.74
N GLU A 148 -6.83 -4.62 -2.24
CA GLU A 148 -5.92 -4.15 -1.21
C GLU A 148 -6.67 -3.50 -0.06
N GLY A 149 -6.21 -3.78 1.15
CA GLY A 149 -6.62 -3.10 2.36
C GLY A 149 -5.39 -2.73 3.16
N GLY A 150 -5.33 -1.51 3.69
CA GLY A 150 -4.14 -1.05 4.39
C GLY A 150 -4.35 0.19 5.24
N LEU A 151 -3.28 0.62 5.90
CA LEU A 151 -3.25 1.82 6.71
C LEU A 151 -2.25 2.81 6.11
N VAL A 152 -2.65 4.06 6.04
CA VAL A 152 -1.83 5.18 5.56
C VAL A 152 -1.68 6.17 6.71
N TRP A 153 -0.47 6.32 7.22
CA TRP A 153 -0.10 7.37 8.15
C TRP A 153 0.37 8.61 7.38
N ILE A 154 -0.22 9.77 7.70
CA ILE A 154 -0.07 11.02 6.96
C ILE A 154 0.73 12.00 7.83
N TYR A 155 1.96 12.28 7.43
CA TYR A 155 2.83 13.23 8.14
C TYR A 155 2.88 14.56 7.40
N ASN A 156 2.48 15.64 8.08
CA ASN A 156 2.46 17.01 7.57
C ASN A 156 1.78 17.17 6.20
N GLN A 157 0.74 16.38 5.91
CA GLN A 157 -0.01 16.43 4.64
C GLN A 157 0.81 16.17 3.37
N LYS A 158 2.09 15.79 3.51
CA LYS A 158 3.07 15.69 2.43
C LYS A 158 3.78 14.36 2.36
N LEU A 159 4.05 13.73 3.50
CA LEU A 159 4.71 12.44 3.60
C LEU A 159 3.69 11.38 3.99
N LEU A 160 3.74 10.23 3.31
CA LEU A 160 2.78 9.16 3.48
C LEU A 160 3.54 7.87 3.81
N PHE A 161 3.16 7.18 4.86
CA PHE A 161 3.70 5.86 5.19
C PHE A 161 2.55 4.87 5.12
N ARG A 162 2.71 3.81 4.33
CA ARG A 162 1.63 2.90 4.01
C ARG A 162 2.02 1.47 4.34
N LEU A 163 1.12 0.76 5.00
CA LEU A 163 1.18 -0.68 5.22
C LEU A 163 -0.03 -1.32 4.55
N ASN A 164 0.18 -2.10 3.49
CA ASN A 164 -0.90 -2.73 2.73
C ASN A 164 -0.85 -4.25 2.86
N TYR A 165 -2.04 -4.84 2.90
CA TYR A 165 -2.30 -6.23 2.59
C TYR A 165 -2.96 -6.33 1.20
N GLN A 166 -2.38 -7.10 0.30
CA GLN A 166 -2.85 -7.32 -1.07
C GLN A 166 -3.23 -8.79 -1.26
N TYR A 167 -4.42 -9.00 -1.80
CA TYR A 167 -4.86 -10.27 -2.36
C TYR A 167 -4.91 -10.17 -3.88
N ASN A 168 -4.50 -11.24 -4.57
CA ASN A 168 -4.49 -11.28 -6.02
C ASN A 168 -4.72 -12.73 -6.54
N ASN A 169 -5.07 -12.84 -7.83
CA ASN A 169 -5.37 -14.11 -8.49
C ASN A 169 -4.17 -14.80 -9.17
N VAL A 170 -2.97 -14.22 -9.11
CA VAL A 170 -1.78 -14.70 -9.82
C VAL A 170 -0.78 -15.30 -8.83
N ASP A 171 -0.53 -16.59 -8.99
CA ASP A 171 0.28 -17.43 -8.11
C ASP A 171 1.75 -17.00 -7.99
N TYR A 172 2.32 -16.38 -9.04
CA TYR A 172 3.69 -15.90 -9.02
C TYR A 172 3.88 -14.49 -8.42
N PHE A 173 2.79 -13.77 -8.15
CA PHE A 173 2.83 -12.54 -7.34
C PHE A 173 2.54 -12.90 -5.87
N VAL A 174 3.58 -13.30 -5.15
CA VAL A 174 3.49 -13.83 -3.78
C VAL A 174 3.40 -12.76 -2.71
N ARG A 175 3.62 -11.49 -3.08
CA ARG A 175 3.48 -10.34 -2.17
C ARG A 175 2.08 -10.28 -1.58
N LYS A 176 1.99 -10.44 -0.26
CA LYS A 176 0.76 -10.22 0.50
C LYS A 176 0.81 -8.97 1.37
N VAL A 177 1.91 -8.74 2.08
CA VAL A 177 2.07 -7.57 2.96
C VAL A 177 3.29 -6.80 2.51
N PHE A 178 3.17 -5.48 2.40
CA PHE A 178 4.29 -4.60 2.02
C PHE A 178 4.15 -3.20 2.61
N PHE A 179 5.31 -2.57 2.78
CA PHE A 179 5.42 -1.19 3.25
C PHE A 179 5.78 -0.27 2.09
N SER A 180 5.11 0.88 1.98
CA SER A 180 5.46 1.92 1.02
C SER A 180 5.67 3.26 1.72
N ILE A 181 6.56 4.07 1.17
CA ILE A 181 6.76 5.47 1.54
C ILE A 181 6.32 6.31 0.34
N GLY A 182 5.59 7.39 0.59
CA GLY A 182 5.00 8.19 -0.46
C GLY A 182 5.01 9.68 -0.17
N SER A 183 4.58 10.44 -1.16
CA SER A 183 4.43 11.89 -1.05
C SER A 183 3.16 12.40 -1.73
N ASN A 184 2.63 13.50 -1.22
CA ASN A 184 1.45 14.21 -1.70
C ASN A 184 1.80 15.65 -2.12
N PHE A 185 1.59 16.03 -3.39
CA PHE A 185 2.08 17.28 -3.98
C PHE A 185 1.29 17.80 -5.21
#